data_AF-G0EN35-F1
#
_entry.id   AF-G0EN35-F1
#
_cell.length_a   1.000
_cell.length_b   1.000
_cell.length_c   1.000
_cell.angle_alpha   90.00
_cell.angle_beta   90.00
_cell.angle_gamma   90.00
#
_symmetry.space_group_name_H-M   'P 1'
#
loop_
_entity.id
_entity.type
_entity.pdbx_description
1 polymer ?
#
loop_
_entity_poly.entity_id
_entity_poly.type
_entity_poly.pdbx_seq_one_letter_code
_entity_poly.pdbx_strand_id
1 'polypeptide(L)'
;MLSDIFIDIRKNKKEWLKSKEGDEFEDRFEASLKRHGFNRRMSSDKEIKNILSSIKNDILDKSSDKVIDNVYALEDKSMENCFICQPYGSQNFPDFLIFTAKKIIAIEIKYSSNKSSSPMWNSNLPKSNAIYIFGSYGRGDVTFFIGDDVLPMNERNELIKFFEEIKKLEDNFKNKMKKESRNNLFAYKFDRGFNVYVRRAYEQNKTINENAKIDYFLHEDRIKCENNVIEFCNSL
;
A
#
# COMPACT_ATOMS: atom_id res chain seq x y z
N MET A 1 -9.04 -14.10 14.69
CA MET A 1 -8.67 -12.76 15.21
C MET A 1 -8.60 -11.73 14.10
N LEU A 2 -7.62 -11.78 13.19
CA LEU A 2 -7.55 -10.85 12.05
C LEU A 2 -8.44 -11.29 10.88
N SER A 3 -8.46 -12.59 10.58
CA SER A 3 -9.32 -13.18 9.54
C SER A 3 -10.82 -12.92 9.76
N ASP A 4 -11.26 -12.89 11.02
CA ASP A 4 -12.65 -12.59 11.38
C ASP A 4 -13.09 -11.20 10.91
N ILE A 5 -12.18 -10.22 10.91
CA ILE A 5 -12.43 -8.87 10.41
C ILE A 5 -12.71 -8.92 8.90
N PHE A 6 -11.91 -9.66 8.14
CA PHE A 6 -12.10 -9.80 6.69
C PHE A 6 -13.36 -10.61 6.34
N ILE A 7 -13.68 -11.63 7.13
CA ILE A 7 -14.94 -12.37 7.03
C ILE A 7 -16.13 -11.44 7.27
N ASP A 8 -16.03 -10.56 8.26
CA ASP A 8 -17.05 -9.56 8.57
C ASP A 8 -17.20 -8.51 7.44
N ILE A 9 -16.10 -7.97 6.91
CA ILE A 9 -16.10 -7.06 5.75
C ILE A 9 -16.85 -7.70 4.58
N ARG A 10 -16.52 -8.96 4.25
CA ARG A 10 -17.14 -9.69 3.14
C ARG A 10 -18.65 -9.89 3.32
N LYS A 11 -19.10 -10.20 4.54
CA LYS A 11 -20.51 -10.47 4.86
C LYS A 11 -21.34 -9.20 5.03
N ASN A 12 -20.75 -8.15 5.59
CA ASN A 12 -21.45 -6.96 6.07
C ASN A 12 -21.05 -5.67 5.33
N LYS A 13 -20.78 -5.75 4.02
CA LYS A 13 -20.27 -4.64 3.19
C LYS A 13 -21.02 -3.31 3.36
N LYS A 14 -22.35 -3.34 3.45
CA LYS A 14 -23.17 -2.13 3.66
C LYS A 14 -22.84 -1.42 4.97
N GLU A 15 -22.55 -2.17 6.02
CA GLU A 15 -22.16 -1.64 7.33
C GLU A 15 -20.79 -0.98 7.27
N TRP A 16 -19.85 -1.59 6.54
CA TRP A 16 -18.52 -1.04 6.31
C TRP A 16 -18.55 0.22 5.43
N LEU A 17 -19.53 0.36 4.55
CA LEU A 17 -19.71 1.51 3.63
C LEU A 17 -20.75 2.53 4.08
N LYS A 18 -21.05 2.62 5.38
CA LYS A 18 -22.04 3.59 5.89
C LYS A 18 -21.63 5.05 5.67
N SER A 19 -20.33 5.32 5.49
CA SER A 19 -19.82 6.67 5.26
C SER A 19 -19.28 6.88 3.86
N LYS A 20 -19.38 8.11 3.37
CA LYS A 20 -18.80 8.53 2.10
C LYS A 20 -17.31 8.88 2.23
N GLU A 21 -16.81 9.07 3.45
CA GLU A 21 -15.43 9.50 3.70
C GLU A 21 -14.52 8.29 3.97
N GLY A 22 -13.29 8.35 3.44
CA GLY A 22 -12.30 7.30 3.59
C GLY A 22 -11.80 7.15 5.03
N ASP A 23 -11.55 8.27 5.70
CA ASP A 23 -11.06 8.30 7.09
C ASP A 23 -12.05 7.59 8.04
N GLU A 24 -13.36 7.73 7.82
CA GLU A 24 -14.36 7.01 8.62
C GLU A 24 -14.36 5.49 8.36
N PHE A 25 -13.92 5.04 7.19
CA PHE A 25 -13.69 3.62 6.92
C PHE A 25 -12.46 3.12 7.68
N GLU A 26 -11.36 3.90 7.68
CA GLU A 26 -10.17 3.60 8.49
C GLU A 26 -10.49 3.52 9.98
N ASP A 27 -11.28 4.46 10.51
CA ASP A 27 -11.74 4.46 11.91
C ASP A 27 -12.53 3.20 12.26
N ARG A 28 -13.39 2.73 11.34
CA ARG A 28 -14.13 1.46 11.53
C ARG A 28 -13.21 0.26 11.54
N PHE A 29 -12.20 0.26 10.67
CA PHE A 29 -11.20 -0.80 10.64
C PHE A 29 -10.39 -0.83 11.94
N GLU A 30 -9.92 0.34 12.41
CA GLU A 30 -9.28 0.51 13.71
C GLU A 30 -10.17 -0.01 14.86
N ALA A 31 -11.45 0.37 14.87
CA ALA A 31 -12.40 -0.08 15.89
C ALA A 31 -12.61 -1.60 15.85
N SER A 32 -12.60 -2.20 14.66
CA SER A 32 -12.71 -3.66 14.49
C SER A 32 -11.47 -4.39 14.99
N LEU A 33 -10.27 -3.87 14.71
CA LEU A 33 -9.02 -4.38 15.25
C LEU A 33 -9.07 -4.43 16.79
N LYS A 34 -9.43 -3.31 17.43
CA LYS A 34 -9.58 -3.23 18.89
C LYS A 34 -10.59 -4.24 19.43
N ARG A 35 -11.74 -4.39 18.77
CA ARG A 35 -12.79 -5.35 19.15
C ARG A 35 -12.30 -6.81 19.09
N HIS A 36 -11.40 -7.11 18.17
CA HIS A 36 -10.79 -8.43 18.02
C HIS A 36 -9.47 -8.57 18.80
N GLY A 37 -9.25 -7.73 19.81
CA GLY A 37 -8.15 -7.89 20.76
C GLY A 37 -6.81 -7.31 20.31
N PHE A 38 -6.78 -6.52 19.23
CA PHE A 38 -5.56 -5.83 18.82
C PHE A 38 -5.35 -4.54 19.61
N ASN A 39 -4.17 -4.35 20.19
CA ASN A 39 -3.83 -3.14 20.94
C ASN A 39 -3.17 -2.09 20.06
N ARG A 40 -3.64 -0.84 20.13
CA ARG A 40 -3.01 0.27 19.39
C ARG A 40 -1.69 0.68 20.05
N ARG A 41 -0.65 0.86 19.25
CA ARG A 41 0.63 1.46 19.62
C ARG A 41 0.80 2.82 18.98
N MET A 42 1.41 3.75 19.68
CA MET A 42 1.60 5.10 19.15
C MET A 42 2.93 5.18 18.41
N SER A 43 2.89 5.65 17.17
CA SER A 43 4.11 5.90 16.37
C SER A 43 5.01 6.98 16.98
N SER A 44 4.53 7.73 17.98
CA SER A 44 5.32 8.68 18.76
C SER A 44 6.24 8.02 19.80
N ASP A 45 5.94 6.79 20.23
CA ASP A 45 6.65 6.09 21.30
C ASP A 45 8.07 5.76 20.86
N LYS A 46 9.05 5.99 21.74
CA LYS A 46 10.48 5.89 21.38
C LYS A 46 10.86 4.49 20.89
N GLU A 47 10.38 3.46 21.57
CA GLU A 47 10.62 2.06 21.19
C GLU A 47 9.99 1.73 19.84
N ILE A 48 8.71 2.10 19.66
CA ILE A 48 7.99 1.90 18.41
C ILE A 48 8.67 2.63 17.25
N LYS A 49 9.15 3.86 17.45
CA LYS A 49 9.92 4.60 16.43
C LYS A 49 11.17 3.84 16.00
N ASN A 50 11.89 3.23 16.94
CA ASN A 50 13.10 2.47 16.63
C ASN A 50 12.74 1.23 15.79
N ILE A 51 11.71 0.48 16.19
CA ILE A 51 11.18 -0.69 15.44
C ILE A 51 10.76 -0.27 14.03
N LEU A 52 9.95 0.79 13.92
CA LEU A 52 9.47 1.29 12.64
C LEU A 52 10.62 1.72 11.73
N SER A 53 11.67 2.33 12.29
CA SER A 53 12.86 2.72 11.54
C SER A 53 13.64 1.49 11.05
N SER A 54 13.76 0.43 11.85
CA SER A 54 14.53 -0.76 11.46
C SER A 54 13.86 -1.55 10.34
N ILE A 55 12.53 -1.64 10.34
CA ILE A 55 11.78 -2.42 9.32
C ILE A 55 11.31 -1.58 8.13
N LYS A 56 11.59 -0.26 8.11
CA LYS A 56 11.04 0.66 7.11
C LYS A 56 11.36 0.25 5.67
N ASN A 57 12.60 -0.12 5.40
CA ASN A 57 13.01 -0.47 4.05
C ASN A 57 12.33 -1.75 3.57
N ASP A 58 12.16 -2.74 4.46
CA ASP A 58 11.51 -4.01 4.14
C ASP A 58 10.02 -3.82 3.88
N ILE A 59 9.33 -2.98 4.66
CA ILE A 59 7.92 -2.63 4.45
C ILE A 59 7.72 -1.83 3.16
N LEU A 60 8.65 -0.92 2.84
CA LEU A 60 8.55 -0.05 1.67
C LEU A 60 9.16 -0.66 0.40
N ASP A 61 9.74 -1.85 0.47
CA ASP A 61 10.32 -2.52 -0.69
C ASP A 61 9.21 -2.88 -1.69
N LYS A 62 9.34 -2.37 -2.92
CA LYS A 62 8.39 -2.60 -4.01
C LYS A 62 8.68 -3.89 -4.78
N SER A 63 9.87 -4.47 -4.60
CA SER A 63 10.41 -5.64 -5.32
C SER A 63 10.48 -6.91 -4.46
N SER A 64 9.96 -6.87 -3.23
CA SER A 64 9.93 -8.01 -2.32
C SER A 64 8.52 -8.58 -2.20
N ASP A 65 8.43 -9.90 -2.10
CA ASP A 65 7.26 -10.71 -1.76
C ASP A 65 7.34 -11.26 -0.32
N LYS A 66 8.42 -10.96 0.40
CA LYS A 66 8.68 -11.54 1.72
C LYS A 66 7.88 -10.84 2.81
N VAL A 67 7.12 -11.62 3.56
CA VAL A 67 6.45 -11.16 4.79
C VAL A 67 7.45 -11.16 5.94
N ILE A 68 7.48 -10.06 6.70
CA ILE A 68 8.42 -9.86 7.81
C ILE A 68 8.01 -10.69 9.03
N ASP A 69 8.98 -11.35 9.68
CA ASP A 69 8.78 -12.03 10.95
C ASP A 69 8.64 -11.02 12.11
N ASN A 70 7.69 -11.26 13.00
CA ASN A 70 7.55 -10.46 14.22
C ASN A 70 8.52 -10.96 15.30
N VAL A 71 9.81 -10.71 15.09
CA VAL A 71 10.86 -11.07 16.07
C VAL A 71 10.69 -10.32 17.39
N TYR A 72 10.00 -9.17 17.38
CA TYR A 72 9.77 -8.35 18.58
C TYR A 72 8.82 -9.01 19.58
N ALA A 73 7.90 -9.86 19.11
CA ALA A 73 7.03 -10.65 19.99
C ALA A 73 7.80 -11.66 20.88
N LEU A 74 9.02 -12.04 20.47
CA LEU A 74 9.87 -12.96 21.23
C LEU A 74 10.45 -12.30 22.49
N GLU A 75 10.70 -10.98 22.42
CA GLU A 75 11.31 -10.20 23.50
C GLU A 75 10.23 -9.49 24.33
N ASP A 76 9.19 -8.97 23.67
CA ASP A 76 8.05 -8.31 24.28
C ASP A 76 6.74 -8.90 23.73
N LYS A 77 6.10 -9.74 24.54
CA LYS A 77 4.81 -10.35 24.19
C LYS A 77 3.70 -9.33 23.93
N SER A 78 3.85 -8.09 24.42
CA SER A 78 2.91 -7.02 24.16
C SER A 78 2.98 -6.47 22.71
N MET A 79 4.00 -6.90 21.95
CA MET A 79 4.08 -6.75 20.49
C MET A 79 3.32 -7.84 19.71
N GLU A 80 2.72 -8.83 20.38
CA GLU A 80 1.72 -9.70 19.76
C GLU A 80 0.37 -8.99 19.68
N ASN A 81 -0.35 -9.21 18.57
CA ASN A 81 -1.70 -8.67 18.34
C ASN A 81 -1.76 -7.17 18.65
N CYS A 82 -0.86 -6.39 18.07
CA CYS A 82 -0.88 -4.95 18.18
C CYS A 82 -0.87 -4.31 16.79
N PHE A 83 -1.18 -3.02 16.72
CA PHE A 83 -1.17 -2.30 15.46
C PHE A 83 -0.76 -0.84 15.62
N ILE A 84 -0.27 -0.28 14.52
CA ILE A 84 0.10 1.13 14.40
C ILE A 84 -0.66 1.70 13.20
N CYS A 85 -1.40 2.78 13.42
CA CYS A 85 -2.02 3.55 12.34
C CYS A 85 -0.99 4.51 11.75
N GLN A 86 -0.96 4.59 10.42
CA GLN A 86 -0.13 5.50 9.62
C GLN A 86 1.32 5.58 10.14
N PRO A 87 2.03 4.44 10.26
CA PRO A 87 3.37 4.34 10.87
C PRO A 87 4.40 5.32 10.27
N TYR A 88 4.23 5.69 8.99
CA TYR A 88 5.13 6.60 8.28
C TYR A 88 4.45 7.92 7.87
N GLY A 89 3.29 8.23 8.46
CA GLY A 89 2.48 9.41 8.19
C GLY A 89 1.40 9.19 7.11
N SER A 90 0.33 9.98 7.14
CA SER A 90 -0.90 9.80 6.34
C SER A 90 -0.73 9.83 4.82
N GLN A 91 0.42 10.31 4.31
CA GLN A 91 0.72 10.34 2.88
C GLN A 91 1.58 9.15 2.43
N ASN A 92 1.96 8.26 3.36
CA ASN A 92 2.87 7.16 3.11
C ASN A 92 2.22 5.83 3.47
N PHE A 93 2.40 4.86 2.59
CA PHE A 93 2.04 3.47 2.84
C PHE A 93 2.79 2.92 4.09
N PRO A 94 2.18 2.05 4.90
CA PRO A 94 0.77 1.64 4.87
C PRO A 94 -0.13 2.51 5.78
N ASP A 95 -1.45 2.37 5.63
CA ASP A 95 -2.43 2.93 6.59
C ASP A 95 -2.40 2.20 7.95
N PHE A 96 -2.18 0.88 7.95
CA PHE A 96 -2.02 0.09 9.16
C PHE A 96 -0.83 -0.85 9.06
N LEU A 97 -0.08 -0.96 10.15
CA LEU A 97 0.92 -1.99 10.34
C LEU A 97 0.50 -2.89 11.51
N ILE A 98 0.25 -4.16 11.20
CA ILE A 98 -0.29 -5.16 12.13
C ILE A 98 0.81 -6.09 12.58
N PHE A 99 1.03 -6.18 13.89
CA PHE A 99 1.94 -7.12 14.51
C PHE A 99 1.13 -8.29 15.03
N THR A 100 1.27 -9.46 14.41
CA THR A 100 0.67 -10.73 14.85
C THR A 100 1.67 -11.50 15.70
N ALA A 101 1.32 -12.70 16.18
CA ALA A 101 2.27 -13.52 16.93
C ALA A 101 3.52 -13.89 16.12
N LYS A 102 3.38 -14.14 14.81
CA LYS A 102 4.50 -14.61 13.96
C LYS A 102 5.01 -13.58 12.97
N LYS A 103 4.13 -12.72 12.45
CA LYS A 103 4.40 -11.87 11.27
C LYS A 103 4.00 -10.41 11.49
N ILE A 104 4.63 -9.51 10.75
CA ILE A 104 4.25 -8.11 10.64
C ILE A 104 3.64 -7.89 9.25
N ILE A 105 2.39 -7.44 9.19
CA ILE A 105 1.60 -7.30 7.97
C ILE A 105 1.24 -5.84 7.75
N ALA A 106 1.50 -5.33 6.54
CA ALA A 106 1.00 -4.05 6.10
C ALA A 106 -0.42 -4.19 5.52
N ILE A 107 -1.32 -3.30 5.93
CA ILE A 107 -2.68 -3.18 5.38
C ILE A 107 -2.86 -1.76 4.86
N GLU A 108 -3.26 -1.65 3.61
CA GLU A 108 -3.62 -0.38 2.97
C GLU A 108 -5.10 -0.37 2.62
N ILE A 109 -5.76 0.74 2.91
CA ILE A 109 -7.15 1.00 2.57
C ILE A 109 -7.17 1.96 1.38
N LYS A 110 -7.74 1.48 0.27
CA LYS A 110 -8.10 2.32 -0.87
C LYS A 110 -9.59 2.59 -0.81
N TYR A 111 -9.96 3.85 -0.75
CA TYR A 111 -11.35 4.26 -0.68
C TYR A 111 -11.73 5.21 -1.81
N SER A 112 -12.94 5.04 -2.35
CA SER A 112 -13.53 5.98 -3.30
C SER A 112 -14.94 6.34 -2.89
N SER A 113 -15.18 7.63 -2.68
CA SER A 113 -16.52 8.20 -2.50
C SER A 113 -17.40 8.11 -3.75
N ASN A 114 -16.79 7.83 -4.91
CA ASN A 114 -17.43 7.75 -6.22
C ASN A 114 -17.63 6.28 -6.67
N LYS A 115 -18.13 6.08 -7.89
CA LYS A 115 -18.39 4.77 -8.49
C LYS A 115 -17.14 4.07 -9.06
N SER A 116 -15.95 4.30 -8.49
CA SER A 116 -14.72 3.71 -9.00
C SER A 116 -14.77 2.18 -8.98
N SER A 117 -14.30 1.53 -10.04
CA SER A 117 -14.20 0.08 -10.16
C SER A 117 -12.80 -0.47 -9.86
N SER A 118 -11.80 0.42 -9.72
CA SER A 118 -10.41 0.06 -9.48
C SER A 118 -9.72 1.05 -8.53
N PRO A 119 -8.75 0.61 -7.72
CA PRO A 119 -7.92 1.50 -6.93
C PRO A 119 -6.94 2.31 -7.81
N MET A 120 -6.52 3.47 -7.30
CA MET A 120 -5.49 4.30 -7.94
C MET A 120 -4.11 3.97 -7.39
N TRP A 121 -3.12 3.86 -8.28
CA TRP A 121 -1.73 3.52 -7.95
C TRP A 121 -0.79 4.68 -8.31
N ASN A 122 -0.93 5.77 -7.55
CA ASN A 122 -0.04 6.93 -7.66
C ASN A 122 1.26 6.63 -6.91
N SER A 123 2.41 6.92 -7.55
CA SER A 123 3.76 6.80 -6.96
C SER A 123 4.23 5.38 -6.61
N ASN A 124 3.33 4.45 -6.28
CA ASN A 124 3.63 3.08 -5.86
C ASN A 124 2.68 2.05 -6.50
N LEU A 125 3.20 0.84 -6.65
CA LEU A 125 2.45 -0.38 -6.99
C LEU A 125 1.90 -1.03 -5.72
N PRO A 126 0.84 -1.86 -5.81
CA PRO A 126 0.43 -2.70 -4.68
C PRO A 126 1.62 -3.55 -4.23
N LYS A 127 2.08 -3.50 -2.99
CA LYS A 127 3.16 -4.35 -2.46
C LYS A 127 2.73 -5.81 -2.46
N SER A 128 3.58 -6.71 -2.95
CA SER A 128 3.24 -8.13 -3.12
C SER A 128 2.81 -8.79 -1.80
N ASN A 129 3.52 -8.48 -0.72
CA ASN A 129 3.33 -9.02 0.63
C ASN A 129 2.32 -8.26 1.52
N ALA A 130 1.53 -7.32 0.97
CA ALA A 130 0.58 -6.51 1.74
C ALA A 130 -0.87 -6.85 1.40
N ILE A 131 -1.76 -6.61 2.37
CA ILE A 131 -3.20 -6.74 2.17
C ILE A 131 -3.77 -5.38 1.79
N TYR A 132 -4.66 -5.38 0.80
CA TYR A 132 -5.39 -4.20 0.35
C TYR A 132 -6.87 -4.38 0.61
N ILE A 133 -7.51 -3.35 1.15
CA ILE A 133 -8.97 -3.26 1.23
C ILE A 133 -9.39 -2.16 0.27
N PHE A 134 -10.24 -2.49 -0.70
CA PHE A 134 -10.78 -1.54 -1.66
C PHE A 134 -12.28 -1.35 -1.45
N GLY A 135 -12.67 -0.16 -0.97
CA GLY A 135 -14.06 0.24 -0.81
C GLY A 135 -14.49 1.27 -1.86
N SER A 136 -15.69 1.10 -2.42
CA SER A 136 -16.34 2.11 -3.25
C SER A 136 -17.73 2.43 -2.70
N TYR A 137 -17.88 3.62 -2.12
CA TYR A 137 -19.16 4.12 -1.62
C TYR A 137 -20.20 4.18 -2.73
N GLY A 138 -19.83 4.78 -3.87
CA GLY A 138 -20.76 4.97 -4.99
C GLY A 138 -21.26 3.66 -5.60
N ARG A 139 -20.51 2.55 -5.45
CA ARG A 139 -20.93 1.21 -5.85
C ARG A 139 -21.59 0.41 -4.72
N GLY A 140 -21.42 0.83 -3.47
CA GLY A 140 -21.92 0.10 -2.31
C GLY A 140 -21.24 -1.27 -2.12
N ASP A 141 -19.98 -1.41 -2.56
CA ASP A 141 -19.23 -2.67 -2.48
C ASP A 141 -17.79 -2.50 -1.95
N VAL A 142 -17.30 -3.54 -1.29
CA VAL A 142 -15.95 -3.65 -0.72
C VAL A 142 -15.37 -4.99 -1.14
N THR A 143 -14.10 -5.00 -1.54
CA THR A 143 -13.32 -6.22 -1.74
C THR A 143 -11.94 -6.06 -1.13
N PHE A 144 -11.19 -7.15 -1.02
CA PHE A 144 -9.84 -7.15 -0.47
C PHE A 144 -9.02 -8.27 -1.09
N PHE A 145 -7.71 -8.06 -1.15
CA PHE A 145 -6.78 -8.93 -1.88
C PHE A 145 -5.36 -8.77 -1.33
N ILE A 146 -4.50 -9.77 -1.59
CA ILE A 146 -3.05 -9.63 -1.40
C ILE A 146 -2.48 -8.96 -2.65
N GLY A 147 -1.50 -8.06 -2.52
CA GLY A 147 -0.97 -7.34 -3.67
C GLY A 147 -0.37 -8.24 -4.76
N ASP A 148 0.12 -9.42 -4.42
CA ASP A 148 0.59 -10.43 -5.38
C ASP A 148 -0.54 -11.07 -6.20
N ASP A 149 -1.76 -11.17 -5.64
CA ASP A 149 -2.91 -11.75 -6.34
C ASP A 149 -3.30 -10.92 -7.58
N VAL A 150 -3.01 -9.61 -7.58
CA VAL A 150 -3.45 -8.66 -8.61
C VAL A 150 -2.31 -8.09 -9.45
N LEU A 151 -1.06 -8.22 -8.98
CA LEU A 151 0.12 -7.79 -9.72
C LEU A 151 1.29 -8.74 -9.42
N PRO A 152 1.45 -9.80 -10.23
CA PRO A 152 2.51 -10.77 -10.08
C PRO A 152 3.91 -10.16 -10.18
N MET A 153 4.88 -10.81 -9.54
CA MET A 153 6.26 -10.31 -9.43
C MET A 153 6.95 -10.02 -10.77
N ASN A 154 6.71 -10.82 -11.81
CA ASN A 154 7.28 -10.59 -13.15
C ASN A 154 6.79 -9.27 -13.76
N GLU A 155 5.48 -9.01 -13.76
CA GLU A 155 4.89 -7.77 -14.29
C GLU A 155 5.32 -6.56 -13.47
N ARG A 156 5.30 -6.70 -12.15
CA ARG A 156 5.80 -5.70 -11.20
C ARG A 156 7.24 -5.30 -11.50
N ASN A 157 8.13 -6.26 -11.75
CA ASN A 157 9.54 -5.99 -11.99
C ASN A 157 9.74 -5.20 -13.29
N GLU A 158 8.98 -5.47 -14.34
CA GLU A 158 9.03 -4.68 -15.58
C GLU A 158 8.56 -3.23 -15.37
N LEU A 159 7.46 -3.04 -14.63
CA LEU A 159 6.96 -1.70 -14.29
C LEU A 159 7.95 -0.92 -13.42
N ILE A 160 8.61 -1.59 -12.48
CA ILE A 160 9.68 -1.04 -11.65
C ILE A 160 10.85 -0.57 -12.50
N LYS A 161 11.33 -1.44 -13.40
CA LYS A 161 12.47 -1.20 -14.27
C LYS A 161 12.21 -0.01 -15.19
N PHE A 162 11.02 0.10 -15.77
CA PHE A 162 10.63 1.25 -16.58
C PHE A 162 10.85 2.59 -15.86
N PHE A 163 10.33 2.73 -14.63
CA PHE A 163 10.50 3.98 -13.88
C PHE A 163 11.91 4.19 -13.33
N GLU A 164 12.73 3.15 -13.20
CA GLU A 164 14.15 3.27 -12.90
C GLU A 164 14.94 3.81 -14.08
N GLU A 165 14.59 3.41 -15.31
CA GLU A 165 15.16 3.98 -16.54
C GLU A 165 14.77 5.46 -16.71
N ILE A 166 13.51 5.82 -16.48
CA ILE A 166 13.06 7.22 -16.47
C ILE A 166 13.83 8.04 -15.43
N LYS A 167 14.03 7.49 -14.22
CA LYS A 167 14.79 8.17 -13.17
C LYS A 167 16.26 8.40 -13.57
N LYS A 168 16.89 7.42 -14.22
CA LYS A 168 18.25 7.57 -14.79
C LYS A 168 18.29 8.69 -15.83
N LEU A 169 17.29 8.78 -16.72
CA LEU A 169 17.20 9.85 -17.72
C LEU A 169 17.07 11.23 -17.06
N GLU A 170 16.21 11.37 -16.05
CA GLU A 170 16.09 12.62 -15.29
C GLU A 170 17.40 13.03 -14.64
N ASP A 171 18.07 12.09 -13.96
CA ASP A 171 19.30 12.37 -13.23
C ASP A 171 20.45 12.71 -14.19
N ASN A 172 20.53 12.02 -15.34
CA ASN A 172 21.46 12.34 -16.42
C ASN A 172 21.24 13.75 -16.97
N PHE A 173 19.98 14.13 -17.23
CA PHE A 173 19.63 15.49 -17.66
C PHE A 173 20.07 16.53 -16.62
N LYS A 174 19.71 16.33 -15.35
CA LYS A 174 20.06 17.25 -14.24
C LYS A 174 21.57 17.40 -14.09
N ASN A 175 22.32 16.31 -14.19
CA ASN A 175 23.77 16.33 -14.09
C ASN A 175 24.43 17.03 -15.28
N LYS A 176 23.92 16.79 -16.50
CA LYS A 176 24.37 17.49 -17.72
C LYS A 176 24.17 19.00 -17.59
N MET A 177 22.96 19.45 -17.24
CA MET A 177 22.63 20.86 -17.11
C MET A 177 23.44 21.55 -16.01
N LYS A 178 23.64 20.91 -14.84
CA LYS A 178 24.51 21.43 -13.77
C LYS A 178 25.97 21.61 -14.20
N LYS A 179 26.47 20.73 -15.08
CA LYS A 179 27.85 20.82 -15.58
C LYS A 179 28.00 21.96 -16.58
N GLU A 180 27.03 22.11 -17.50
CA GLU A 180 27.01 23.19 -18.49
C GLU A 180 26.84 24.57 -17.83
N SER A 181 25.98 24.69 -16.81
CA SER A 181 25.73 25.95 -16.10
C SER A 181 26.95 26.50 -15.35
N ARG A 182 27.87 25.63 -14.91
CA ARG A 182 29.09 26.03 -14.17
C ARG A 182 30.24 26.47 -15.08
N ASN A 183 30.28 25.96 -16.31
CA ASN A 183 31.49 26.01 -17.15
C ASN A 183 31.38 26.98 -18.34
N ASN A 184 30.25 27.69 -18.50
CA ASN A 184 30.03 28.56 -19.66
C ASN A 184 29.36 29.89 -19.25
N LEU A 185 29.98 31.02 -19.61
CA LEU A 185 29.49 32.37 -19.32
C LEU A 185 28.16 32.70 -20.03
N PHE A 186 27.84 31.94 -21.10
CA PHE A 186 26.58 31.98 -21.84
C PHE A 186 25.66 30.78 -21.53
N ALA A 187 25.91 30.06 -20.43
CA ALA A 187 25.13 28.87 -20.11
C ALA A 187 23.67 29.16 -19.77
N TYR A 188 22.86 28.11 -19.82
CA TYR A 188 21.52 28.08 -19.26
C TYR A 188 21.54 28.50 -17.79
N LYS A 189 20.86 29.61 -17.48
CA LYS A 189 20.90 30.22 -16.14
C LYS A 189 20.03 29.48 -15.14
N PHE A 190 18.91 28.88 -15.57
CA PHE A 190 17.89 28.30 -14.70
C PHE A 190 17.54 29.23 -13.51
N ASP A 191 17.53 30.54 -13.74
CA ASP A 191 17.35 31.59 -12.73
C ASP A 191 15.98 31.56 -12.04
N ARG A 192 14.97 31.03 -12.74
CA ARG A 192 13.64 30.71 -12.21
C ARG A 192 13.52 29.29 -11.66
N GLY A 193 14.59 28.49 -11.69
CA GLY A 193 14.66 27.17 -11.06
C GLY A 193 13.87 26.05 -11.77
N PHE A 194 13.52 26.21 -13.05
CA PHE A 194 12.82 25.15 -13.80
C PHE A 194 13.64 23.85 -13.84
N ASN A 195 12.96 22.72 -13.64
CA ASN A 195 13.58 21.40 -13.63
C ASN A 195 12.63 20.36 -14.25
N VAL A 196 13.18 19.24 -14.69
CA VAL A 196 12.40 18.08 -15.16
C VAL A 196 12.04 17.20 -13.98
N TYR A 197 10.77 16.83 -13.93
CA TYR A 197 10.20 15.86 -13.00
C TYR A 197 9.11 15.09 -13.72
N VAL A 198 9.29 13.77 -13.85
CA VAL A 198 8.27 12.88 -14.39
C VAL A 198 7.49 12.28 -13.23
N ARG A 199 6.19 12.61 -13.15
CA ARG A 199 5.31 12.06 -12.13
C ARG A 199 5.10 10.57 -12.40
N ARG A 200 5.44 9.73 -11.42
CA ARG A 200 5.16 8.29 -11.47
C ARG A 200 3.69 8.01 -11.17
N ALA A 201 3.01 7.35 -12.10
CA ALA A 201 1.66 6.83 -11.93
C ALA A 201 1.53 5.52 -12.69
N TYR A 202 0.81 4.57 -12.12
CA TYR A 202 0.46 3.30 -12.76
C TYR A 202 -1.04 3.28 -12.98
N GLU A 203 -1.44 3.18 -14.25
CA GLU A 203 -2.84 3.15 -14.64
C GLU A 203 -3.31 1.72 -14.92
N GLN A 204 -4.57 1.46 -14.60
CA GLN A 204 -5.23 0.19 -14.90
C GLN A 204 -6.17 0.42 -16.08
N ASN A 205 -5.76 -0.01 -17.27
CA ASN A 205 -6.50 0.16 -18.50
C ASN A 205 -6.28 -1.05 -19.43
N LYS A 206 -6.85 -0.97 -20.63
CA LYS A 206 -6.82 -2.05 -21.63
C LYS A 206 -5.78 -1.83 -22.73
N THR A 207 -4.83 -0.91 -22.53
CA THR A 207 -3.86 -0.51 -23.56
C THR A 207 -2.82 -1.61 -23.82
N ILE A 208 -2.34 -2.28 -22.76
CA ILE A 208 -1.38 -3.39 -22.88
C ILE A 208 -2.09 -4.71 -23.16
N ASN A 209 -3.21 -4.97 -22.48
CA ASN A 209 -4.03 -6.16 -22.65
C ASN A 209 -5.50 -5.75 -22.83
N GLU A 210 -6.01 -5.89 -24.06
CA GLU A 210 -7.39 -5.54 -24.41
C GLU A 210 -8.44 -6.33 -23.61
N ASN A 211 -8.08 -7.53 -23.18
CA ASN A 211 -8.92 -8.46 -22.42
C ASN A 211 -8.83 -8.24 -20.91
N ALA A 212 -8.00 -7.30 -20.44
CA ALA A 212 -7.82 -7.03 -19.02
C ALA A 212 -9.15 -6.73 -18.32
N LYS A 213 -9.38 -7.40 -17.20
CA LYS A 213 -10.54 -7.20 -16.33
C LYS A 213 -10.15 -6.23 -15.21
N ILE A 214 -10.47 -4.96 -15.39
CA ILE A 214 -10.04 -3.91 -14.46
C ILE A 214 -11.06 -3.59 -13.35
N ASP A 215 -12.26 -4.17 -13.40
CA ASP A 215 -13.28 -3.99 -12.35
C ASP A 215 -13.05 -5.02 -11.24
N TYR A 216 -12.51 -4.57 -10.11
CA TYR A 216 -12.16 -5.43 -8.97
C TYR A 216 -13.39 -6.07 -8.32
N PHE A 217 -14.55 -5.44 -8.43
CA PHE A 217 -15.78 -5.96 -7.83
C PHE A 217 -16.43 -7.05 -8.68
N LEU A 218 -16.12 -7.07 -9.99
CA LEU A 218 -16.65 -8.01 -10.96
C LEU A 218 -15.58 -8.97 -11.52
N HIS A 219 -14.35 -8.90 -11.02
CA HIS A 219 -13.27 -9.79 -11.45
C HIS A 219 -13.62 -11.24 -11.11
N GLU A 220 -13.35 -12.16 -12.04
CA GLU A 220 -13.64 -13.59 -11.87
C GLU A 220 -12.90 -14.21 -10.67
N ASP A 221 -11.65 -13.79 -10.45
CA ASP A 221 -10.84 -14.20 -9.29
C ASP A 221 -11.16 -13.47 -7.98
N ARG A 222 -12.16 -12.57 -7.92
CA ARG A 222 -12.43 -11.79 -6.71
C ARG A 222 -12.57 -12.66 -5.45
N ILE A 223 -13.41 -13.70 -5.52
CA ILE A 223 -13.66 -14.58 -4.38
C ILE A 223 -12.40 -15.36 -3.99
N LYS A 224 -11.58 -15.73 -4.97
CA LYS A 224 -10.28 -16.37 -4.74
C LYS A 224 -9.33 -15.43 -3.99
N CYS A 225 -9.20 -14.17 -4.43
CA CYS A 225 -8.38 -13.16 -3.75
C CYS A 225 -8.85 -12.91 -2.31
N GLU A 226 -10.17 -12.79 -2.09
CA GLU A 226 -10.74 -12.61 -0.75
C GLU A 226 -10.46 -13.85 0.14
N ASN A 227 -10.53 -15.06 -0.41
CA ASN A 227 -10.18 -16.28 0.32
C ASN A 227 -8.69 -16.35 0.66
N ASN A 228 -7.80 -15.99 -0.27
CA ASN A 228 -6.36 -15.95 -0.04
C ASN A 228 -6.01 -15.05 1.15
N VAL A 229 -6.63 -13.88 1.27
CA VAL A 229 -6.45 -13.00 2.44
C VAL A 229 -6.90 -13.67 3.74
N ILE A 230 -8.08 -14.30 3.74
CA ILE A 230 -8.62 -14.97 4.95
C ILE A 230 -7.72 -16.13 5.37
N GLU A 231 -7.30 -16.97 4.41
CA GLU A 231 -6.39 -18.10 4.64
C GLU A 231 -5.03 -17.63 5.12
N PHE A 232 -4.48 -16.59 4.49
CA PHE A 232 -3.24 -15.97 4.92
C PHE A 232 -3.35 -15.50 6.37
N CYS A 233 -4.39 -14.74 6.72
CA CYS A 233 -4.61 -14.29 8.09
C CYS A 233 -4.82 -15.42 9.11
N ASN A 234 -5.36 -16.57 8.70
CA ASN A 234 -5.48 -17.75 9.56
C ASN A 234 -4.14 -18.44 9.83
N SER A 235 -3.14 -18.23 8.97
CA SER A 235 -1.81 -18.84 9.11
C SER A 235 -0.84 -18.07 10.03
N LEU A 236 -1.18 -16.81 10.36
CA LEU A 236 -0.33 -15.88 11.11
C LEU A 236 -0.17 -16.22 12.61
#